data_AF-A0A7C4XWX9-F1
#
_entry.id   AF-A0A7C4XWX9-F1
#
_cell.length_a   1.000
_cell.length_b   1.000
_cell.length_c   1.000
_cell.angle_alpha   90.00
_cell.angle_beta   90.00
_cell.angle_gamma   90.00
#
_symmetry.space_group_name_H-M   'P 1'
#
loop_
_entity.id
_entity.type
_entity.pdbx_description
1 polymer ?
#
loop_
_entity_poly.entity_id
_entity_poly.type
_entity_poly.pdbx_seq_one_letter_code
_entity_poly.pdbx_strand_id
1 'polypeptide(L)'
;FTKIQNPQNLPEKDFIQEIKKNPDKFLAHQYDFVCNGYEIGGGSIREHNPRILEAVFEVMGNKKEDIQEKFGHILEAFEYGVPPHGGIATGIDRFVMILRNEPSIREVIAFPKTGDGRDLMMNSPSRIDKEQLKELGIKFEQ
;
A
#
# COMPACT_ATOMS: atom_id res chain seq x y z
N PHE A 1 3.18 -8.22 2.39
CA PHE A 1 1.94 -8.58 1.65
C PHE A 1 2.17 -9.11 0.24
N THR A 2 3.18 -8.67 -0.51
CA THR A 2 3.48 -9.26 -1.83
C THR A 2 4.07 -10.66 -1.69
N LYS A 3 3.64 -11.59 -2.55
CA LYS A 3 4.18 -12.95 -2.65
C LYS A 3 5.63 -12.93 -3.10
N ILE A 4 6.47 -13.72 -2.44
CA ILE A 4 7.89 -13.86 -2.74
C ILE A 4 8.10 -15.11 -3.58
N GLN A 5 8.95 -15.03 -4.60
CA GLN A 5 9.31 -16.18 -5.42
C GLN A 5 10.10 -17.20 -4.60
N ASN A 6 9.76 -18.48 -4.73
CA ASN A 6 10.54 -19.60 -4.17
C ASN A 6 11.16 -20.42 -5.31
N PRO A 7 12.20 -19.90 -6.00
CA PRO A 7 12.75 -20.52 -7.22
C PRO A 7 13.39 -21.88 -6.96
N GLN A 8 13.85 -22.12 -5.73
CA GLN A 8 14.50 -23.36 -5.32
C GLN A 8 13.49 -24.42 -4.81
N ASN A 9 12.20 -24.10 -4.78
CA ASN A 9 11.14 -24.93 -4.22
C ASN A 9 11.46 -25.43 -2.80
N LEU A 10 12.04 -24.54 -1.97
CA LEU A 10 12.38 -24.86 -0.58
C LEU A 10 11.10 -25.22 0.20
N PRO A 11 11.16 -26.20 1.12
CA PRO A 11 10.11 -26.42 2.10
C PRO A 11 9.80 -25.14 2.89
N GLU A 12 8.55 -24.94 3.32
CA GLU A 12 8.09 -23.71 4.00
C GLU A 12 9.03 -23.26 5.12
N LYS A 13 9.43 -24.19 6.00
CA LYS A 13 10.31 -23.89 7.14
C LYS A 13 11.67 -23.36 6.68
N ASP A 14 12.26 -23.99 5.68
CA ASP A 14 13.58 -23.61 5.17
C ASP A 14 13.50 -22.31 4.37
N PHE A 15 12.40 -22.11 3.63
CA PHE A 15 12.12 -20.88 2.91
C PHE A 15 11.99 -19.68 3.86
N ILE A 16 11.26 -19.82 4.97
CA ILE A 16 11.13 -18.78 6.00
C ILE A 16 12.51 -18.43 6.60
N GLN A 17 13.34 -19.42 6.89
CA GLN A 17 14.68 -19.18 7.43
C GLN A 17 15.58 -18.45 6.43
N GLU A 18 15.54 -18.84 5.15
CA GLU A 18 16.33 -18.19 4.11
C GLU A 18 15.84 -16.76 3.85
N ILE A 19 14.53 -16.48 3.88
CA ILE A 19 13.97 -15.12 3.81
C ILE A 19 14.53 -14.25 4.93
N LYS A 20 14.54 -14.76 6.18
CA LYS A 20 15.07 -14.01 7.33
C LYS A 20 16.55 -13.73 7.23
N LYS A 21 17.32 -14.64 6.63
CA LYS A 21 18.78 -14.57 6.57
C LYS A 21 19.29 -13.76 5.37
N ASN A 22 18.69 -13.95 4.19
CA ASN A 22 19.16 -13.40 2.91
C ASN A 22 17.97 -12.85 2.08
N PRO A 23 17.24 -11.84 2.58
CA PRO A 23 16.02 -11.34 1.94
C PRO A 23 16.23 -10.75 0.54
N ASP A 24 17.44 -10.25 0.26
CA ASP A 24 17.86 -9.63 -0.99
C ASP A 24 17.95 -10.61 -2.18
N LYS A 25 18.03 -11.92 -1.92
CA LYS A 25 18.10 -12.95 -2.96
C LYS A 25 16.76 -13.21 -3.65
N PHE A 26 15.67 -12.70 -3.09
CA PHE A 26 14.33 -13.07 -3.54
C PHE A 26 13.67 -11.97 -4.35
N LEU A 27 13.01 -12.39 -5.43
CA LEU A 27 12.19 -11.50 -6.25
C LEU A 27 10.74 -11.52 -5.78
N ALA A 28 10.08 -10.37 -5.87
CA ALA A 28 8.66 -10.23 -5.62
C ALA A 28 7.84 -10.61 -6.86
N HIS A 29 6.65 -11.18 -6.66
CA HIS A 29 5.63 -11.31 -7.71
C HIS A 29 4.88 -9.97 -7.90
N GLN A 30 5.62 -8.92 -8.23
CA GLN A 30 5.10 -7.57 -8.45
C GLN A 30 5.25 -7.20 -9.93
N TYR A 31 4.35 -6.35 -10.42
CA TYR A 31 4.32 -5.91 -11.80
C TYR A 31 3.79 -4.48 -11.89
N ASP A 32 4.38 -3.71 -12.81
CA ASP A 32 3.99 -2.34 -13.10
C ASP A 32 3.48 -2.25 -14.54
N PHE A 33 2.45 -1.43 -14.74
CA PHE A 33 1.93 -1.07 -16.05
C PHE A 33 2.45 0.33 -16.40
N VAL A 34 3.32 0.41 -17.40
CA VAL A 34 3.94 1.65 -17.85
C VAL A 34 3.44 2.03 -19.25
N CYS A 35 3.12 3.32 -19.43
CA CYS A 35 2.72 3.89 -20.72
C CYS A 35 3.43 5.23 -20.92
N ASN A 36 4.13 5.38 -22.05
CA ASN A 36 4.83 6.62 -22.44
C ASN A 36 5.75 7.21 -21.34
N GLY A 37 6.46 6.35 -20.61
CA GLY A 37 7.36 6.76 -19.53
C GLY A 37 6.68 7.04 -18.18
N TYR A 38 5.37 6.84 -18.08
CA TYR A 38 4.61 6.95 -16.84
C TYR A 38 4.17 5.58 -16.32
N GLU A 39 4.37 5.32 -15.03
CA GLU A 39 3.66 4.25 -14.34
C GLU A 39 2.17 4.60 -14.26
N ILE A 40 1.30 3.82 -14.88
CA ILE A 40 -0.16 4.03 -14.89
C ILE A 40 -0.93 2.98 -14.09
N GLY A 41 -0.24 1.99 -13.55
CA GLY A 41 -0.78 1.06 -12.59
C GLY A 41 0.28 0.13 -12.03
N GLY A 42 -0.02 -0.47 -10.89
CA GLY A 42 0.89 -1.36 -10.19
C GLY A 42 0.12 -2.42 -9.41
N GLY A 43 0.69 -3.60 -9.31
CA GLY A 43 0.01 -4.73 -8.70
C GLY A 43 0.95 -5.83 -8.27
N SER A 44 0.42 -6.77 -7.49
CA SER A 44 1.17 -7.95 -7.11
C SER A 44 0.27 -9.13 -6.82
N ILE A 45 0.84 -10.32 -6.92
CA ILE A 45 0.27 -11.51 -6.29
C ILE A 45 0.50 -11.38 -4.79
N ARG A 46 -0.51 -11.67 -3.99
CA ARG A 46 -0.45 -11.52 -2.54
C ARG A 46 0.03 -12.81 -1.90
N GLU A 47 0.84 -12.65 -0.87
CA GLU A 47 1.14 -13.75 0.04
C GLU A 47 -0.12 -14.05 0.85
N HIS A 48 -0.47 -15.32 0.96
CA HIS A 48 -1.64 -15.80 1.70
C HIS A 48 -1.24 -16.77 2.82
N ASN A 49 0.05 -17.14 2.92
CA ASN A 49 0.59 -17.87 4.05
C ASN A 49 0.95 -16.90 5.20
N PRO A 50 0.24 -16.95 6.34
CA PRO A 50 0.45 -16.01 7.44
C PRO A 50 1.86 -16.10 8.04
N ARG A 51 2.49 -17.28 8.03
CA ARG A 51 3.85 -17.48 8.57
C ARG A 51 4.92 -16.82 7.72
N ILE A 52 4.74 -16.86 6.40
CA ILE A 52 5.65 -16.17 5.46
C ILE A 52 5.48 -14.65 5.62
N LEU A 53 4.25 -14.16 5.75
CA LEU A 53 3.97 -12.74 6.00
C LEU A 53 4.60 -12.23 7.30
N GLU A 54 4.45 -12.97 8.39
CA GLU A 54 5.06 -12.65 9.67
C GLU A 54 6.59 -12.57 9.54
N ALA A 55 7.21 -13.54 8.86
CA ALA A 55 8.66 -13.53 8.61
C ALA A 55 9.10 -12.30 7.82
N VAL A 56 8.33 -11.87 6.81
CA VAL A 56 8.61 -10.65 6.05
C VAL A 56 8.48 -9.40 6.92
N PHE A 57 7.46 -9.31 7.78
CA PHE A 57 7.31 -8.18 8.69
C PHE A 57 8.45 -8.08 9.70
N GLU A 58 8.92 -9.21 10.22
CA GLU A 58 10.09 -9.27 11.11
C GLU A 58 11.35 -8.77 10.37
N VAL A 59 11.57 -9.18 9.12
CA VAL A 59 12.70 -8.69 8.28
C VAL A 59 12.61 -7.19 8.04
N MET A 60 11.39 -6.64 7.91
CA MET A 60 11.16 -5.19 7.78
C MET A 60 11.38 -4.42 9.10
N GLY A 61 11.74 -5.10 10.19
CA GLY A 61 12.08 -4.50 11.48
C GLY A 61 10.91 -4.36 12.46
N ASN A 62 9.78 -5.02 12.21
CA ASN A 62 8.64 -5.00 13.14
C ASN A 62 8.81 -6.07 14.22
N LYS A 63 8.46 -5.72 15.47
CA LYS A 63 8.40 -6.69 16.56
C LYS A 63 7.10 -7.50 16.47
N LYS A 64 7.07 -8.69 17.06
CA LYS A 64 5.88 -9.56 17.04
C LYS A 64 4.66 -8.88 17.65
N GLU A 65 4.85 -8.13 18.74
CA GLU A 65 3.78 -7.41 19.42
C GLU A 65 3.17 -6.34 18.50
N ASP A 66 4.02 -5.57 17.81
CA ASP A 66 3.60 -4.52 16.86
C ASP A 66 2.87 -5.12 15.65
N ILE A 67 3.33 -6.29 15.17
CA ILE A 67 2.70 -7.03 14.08
C ILE A 67 1.30 -7.45 14.50
N GLN A 68 1.15 -7.99 15.70
CA GLN A 68 -0.15 -8.45 16.18
C GLN A 68 -1.12 -7.28 16.42
N GLU A 69 -0.64 -6.18 17.01
CA GLU A 69 -1.46 -4.98 17.24
C GLU A 69 -1.98 -4.38 15.93
N LYS A 70 -1.11 -4.25 14.92
CA LYS A 70 -1.45 -3.57 13.65
C LYS A 70 -2.10 -4.48 12.62
N PHE A 71 -1.69 -5.74 12.56
CA PHE A 71 -2.03 -6.67 11.47
C PHE A 71 -2.62 -8.02 11.94
N GLY A 72 -2.78 -8.23 13.25
CA GLY A 72 -3.25 -9.52 13.80
C GLY A 72 -4.58 -9.97 13.22
N HIS A 73 -5.52 -9.04 13.03
CA HIS A 73 -6.83 -9.32 12.41
C HIS A 73 -6.72 -9.87 10.96
N ILE A 74 -5.75 -9.41 10.17
CA ILE A 74 -5.51 -9.92 8.81
C ILE A 74 -4.81 -11.28 8.87
N LEU A 75 -3.83 -11.44 9.76
CA LEU A 75 -3.11 -12.71 9.93
C LEU A 75 -4.05 -13.83 10.37
N GLU A 76 -4.93 -13.56 11.33
CA GLU A 76 -5.99 -14.47 11.78
C GLU A 76 -6.94 -14.81 10.63
N ALA A 77 -7.38 -13.82 9.85
CA ALA A 77 -8.22 -14.06 8.68
C ALA A 77 -7.58 -15.05 7.68
N PHE A 78 -6.26 -15.03 7.54
CA PHE A 78 -5.53 -15.89 6.60
C PHE A 78 -5.48 -17.35 7.05
N GLU A 79 -5.59 -17.62 8.34
CA GLU A 79 -5.66 -18.98 8.90
C GLU A 79 -6.95 -19.71 8.50
N TYR A 80 -8.01 -18.99 8.15
CA TYR A 80 -9.28 -19.58 7.70
C TYR A 80 -9.29 -20.01 6.21
N GLY A 81 -8.13 -20.08 5.55
CA GLY A 81 -8.01 -20.62 4.21
C GLY A 81 -8.24 -19.58 3.10
N VAL A 82 -7.59 -18.42 3.21
CA VAL A 82 -7.62 -17.40 2.15
C VAL A 82 -7.03 -17.98 0.85
N PRO A 83 -7.75 -17.90 -0.29
CA PRO A 83 -7.26 -18.46 -1.54
C PRO A 83 -6.07 -17.63 -2.08
N PRO A 84 -5.27 -18.22 -3.00
CA PRO A 84 -4.32 -17.44 -3.79
C PRO A 84 -5.04 -16.27 -4.48
N HIS A 85 -4.54 -15.06 -4.26
CA HIS A 85 -5.16 -13.84 -4.77
C HIS A 85 -4.10 -12.85 -5.24
N GLY A 86 -4.52 -11.93 -6.08
CA GLY A 86 -3.69 -10.90 -6.69
C GLY A 86 -4.56 -9.81 -7.28
N GLY A 87 -3.96 -8.69 -7.61
CA GLY A 87 -4.71 -7.58 -8.19
C GLY A 87 -3.80 -6.49 -8.71
N ILE A 88 -4.42 -5.47 -9.27
CA ILE A 88 -3.75 -4.28 -9.80
C ILE A 88 -4.61 -3.06 -9.46
N ALA A 89 -3.95 -1.94 -9.22
CA ALA A 89 -4.60 -0.64 -9.15
C ALA A 89 -4.05 0.24 -10.25
N THR A 90 -4.92 0.95 -10.95
CA THR A 90 -4.55 1.89 -12.01
C THR A 90 -4.66 3.32 -11.51
N GLY A 91 -3.68 4.16 -11.82
CA GLY A 91 -3.77 5.61 -11.62
C GLY A 91 -4.70 6.22 -12.68
N ILE A 92 -6.00 6.22 -12.42
CA ILE A 92 -7.02 6.62 -13.39
C ILE A 92 -6.79 8.05 -13.92
N ASP A 93 -6.48 9.01 -13.05
CA ASP A 93 -6.24 10.40 -13.44
C ASP A 93 -5.02 10.50 -14.37
N ARG A 94 -3.96 9.76 -14.06
CA ARG A 94 -2.74 9.72 -14.89
C ARG A 94 -3.02 9.04 -16.23
N PHE A 95 -3.82 7.98 -16.24
CA PHE A 95 -4.21 7.31 -17.46
C PHE A 95 -5.02 8.25 -18.37
N VAL A 96 -6.01 8.96 -17.83
CA VAL A 96 -6.80 9.94 -18.58
C VAL A 96 -5.94 11.12 -19.03
N MET A 97 -5.05 11.65 -18.20
CA MET A 97 -4.10 12.71 -18.55
C MET A 97 -3.27 12.33 -19.79
N ILE A 98 -2.75 11.10 -19.85
CA ILE A 98 -1.99 10.61 -21.00
C ILE A 98 -2.88 10.48 -22.24
N LEU A 99 -4.09 9.91 -22.11
CA LEU A 99 -5.03 9.78 -23.22
C LEU A 99 -5.49 11.12 -23.79
N ARG A 100 -5.57 12.16 -22.95
CA ARG A 100 -5.94 13.52 -23.33
C ARG A 100 -4.73 14.39 -23.70
N ASN A 101 -3.51 13.85 -23.58
CA ASN A 101 -2.26 14.56 -23.79
C ASN A 101 -2.18 15.87 -22.96
N GLU A 102 -2.63 15.81 -21.72
CA GLU A 102 -2.63 16.93 -20.80
C GLU A 102 -1.30 17.02 -20.04
N PRO A 103 -0.83 18.24 -19.71
CA PRO A 103 0.44 18.43 -19.01
C PRO A 103 0.36 18.11 -17.50
N SER A 104 -0.84 17.94 -16.95
CA SER A 104 -1.07 17.71 -15.53
C SER A 104 -2.36 16.93 -15.29
N ILE A 105 -2.38 16.10 -14.25
CA ILE A 105 -3.62 15.44 -13.80
C ILE A 105 -4.69 16.45 -13.36
N ARG A 106 -4.31 17.70 -13.06
CA ARG A 106 -5.25 18.75 -12.68
C ARG A 106 -6.21 19.12 -13.81
N GLU A 107 -5.80 18.91 -15.07
CA GLU A 107 -6.66 19.19 -16.24
C GLU A 107 -7.76 18.14 -16.44
N VAL A 108 -7.66 16.99 -15.76
CA VAL A 108 -8.62 15.88 -15.86
C VAL A 108 -9.40 15.63 -14.57
N ILE A 109 -9.20 16.47 -13.56
CA ILE A 109 -9.92 16.46 -12.28
C ILE A 109 -10.81 17.70 -12.24
N ALA A 110 -12.11 17.54 -11.94
CA ALA A 110 -13.05 18.66 -11.95
C ALA A 110 -12.71 19.78 -10.96
N PHE A 111 -12.25 19.43 -9.75
CA PHE A 111 -11.89 20.38 -8.69
C PHE A 111 -10.51 20.02 -8.08
N PRO A 112 -9.42 20.28 -8.83
CA PRO A 112 -8.09 19.88 -8.43
C PRO A 112 -7.59 20.73 -7.26
N LYS A 113 -6.57 20.21 -6.56
CA LYS A 113 -5.89 20.93 -5.48
C LYS A 113 -4.59 21.54 -5.98
N THR A 114 -4.09 22.54 -5.25
CA THR A 114 -2.74 23.09 -5.45
C THR A 114 -1.67 22.12 -4.96
N GLY A 115 -0.39 22.39 -5.29
CA GLY A 115 0.73 21.53 -4.88
C GLY A 115 0.92 21.43 -3.36
N ASP A 116 0.39 22.38 -2.60
CA ASP A 116 0.34 22.37 -1.14
C ASP A 116 -1.01 21.90 -0.57
N GLY A 117 -1.83 21.23 -1.38
CA GLY A 117 -3.05 20.54 -0.95
C GLY A 117 -4.28 21.43 -0.72
N ARG A 118 -4.24 22.70 -1.14
CA ARG A 118 -5.36 23.63 -0.95
C ARG A 118 -6.37 23.56 -2.09
N ASP A 119 -7.64 23.76 -1.73
CA ASP A 119 -8.72 24.03 -2.66
C ASP A 119 -8.95 25.54 -2.73
N LEU A 120 -8.61 26.15 -3.87
CA LEU A 120 -8.77 27.60 -4.05
C LEU A 120 -10.21 28.01 -4.31
N MET A 121 -11.04 27.11 -4.84
CA MET A 121 -12.45 27.40 -5.13
C MET A 121 -13.27 27.41 -3.86
N MET A 122 -13.02 26.44 -2.97
CA MET A 122 -13.75 26.28 -1.70
C MET A 122 -13.03 26.89 -0.49
N ASN A 123 -11.82 27.43 -0.68
CA ASN A 123 -10.97 27.97 0.38
C ASN A 123 -10.72 26.95 1.51
N SER A 124 -10.25 25.75 1.13
CA SER A 124 -9.99 24.60 2.01
C SER A 124 -8.50 24.23 2.04
N PRO A 125 -7.93 23.73 3.15
CA PRO A 125 -8.57 23.54 4.45
C PRO A 125 -8.90 24.87 5.14
N SER A 126 -9.88 24.85 6.02
CA SER A 126 -10.33 26.01 6.80
C SER A 126 -10.30 25.72 8.29
N ARG A 127 -10.42 26.77 9.12
CA ARG A 127 -10.51 26.60 10.58
C ARG A 127 -11.88 26.04 10.95
N ILE A 128 -11.88 25.03 11.81
CA ILE A 128 -13.09 24.49 12.44
C ILE A 128 -13.38 25.22 13.76
N ASP A 129 -14.63 25.15 14.20
CA ASP A 129 -15.03 25.76 15.46
C ASP A 129 -14.49 24.96 16.68
N LYS A 130 -14.51 25.61 17.86
CA LYS A 130 -14.01 24.99 19.09
C LYS A 130 -14.98 23.95 19.66
N GLU A 131 -16.26 24.02 19.30
CA GLU A 131 -17.29 23.13 19.85
C GLU A 131 -17.17 21.74 19.21
N GLN A 132 -16.96 21.67 17.90
CA GLN A 132 -16.64 20.46 17.14
C GLN A 132 -15.34 19.80 17.62
N LEU A 133 -14.29 20.59 17.84
CA LEU A 133 -13.04 20.07 18.42
C LEU A 133 -13.28 19.43 19.79
N LYS A 134 -14.08 20.09 20.63
CA LYS A 134 -14.42 19.59 21.97
C LYS A 134 -15.28 18.33 21.90
N GLU A 135 -16.27 18.28 21.01
CA GLU A 135 -17.11 17.11 20.77
C GLU A 135 -16.29 15.90 20.33
N LEU A 136 -15.32 16.11 19.42
CA LEU A 136 -14.43 15.05 18.93
C LEU A 136 -13.28 14.72 19.91
N GLY A 137 -13.12 15.50 20.99
CA GLY A 137 -12.02 15.32 21.94
C GLY A 137 -10.64 15.67 21.38
N ILE A 138 -10.56 16.46 20.32
CA ILE A 138 -9.32 16.82 19.62
C ILE A 138 -8.84 18.20 20.08
N LYS A 139 -7.52 18.37 20.20
CA LYS A 139 -6.87 19.67 20.44
C LYS A 139 -5.68 19.83 19.51
N PHE A 140 -5.49 21.03 19.01
CA PHE A 140 -4.23 21.39 18.35
C PHE A 140 -3.16 21.62 19.41
N GLU A 141 -2.01 20.99 19.25
CA GLU A 141 -0.81 21.34 20.01
C GLU A 141 -0.34 22.74 19.56
N GLN A 142 0.09 23.56 20.52
CA GLN A 142 0.63 24.90 20.25
C GLN A 142 2.10 24.84 19.91
#